data_AF-R7BND7-F1
#
_entry.id   AF-R7BND7-F1
#
_cell.length_a   1.000
_cell.length_b   1.000
_cell.length_c   1.000
_cell.angle_alpha   90.00
_cell.angle_beta   90.00
_cell.angle_gamma   90.00
#
_symmetry.space_group_name_H-M   'P 1'
#
loop_
_entity.id
_entity.type
_entity.pdbx_description
1 polymer ?
#
loop_
_entity_poly.entity_id
_entity_poly.type
_entity_poly.pdbx_seq_one_letter_code
_entity_poly.pdbx_strand_id
1 'polypeptide(L)'
;MFTNPCSGGTLSSGFGYRDFDGAFHKGIDLAAATGTPTYAAADGIVMIVGWSSSAGNWVVISHGNGLITKYMHHSALTVSAGQSVSKGQ
;
A
#
# COMPACT_ATOMS: atom_id res chain seq x y z
N MET A 1 -8.37 12.57 -6.79
CA MET A 1 -7.42 13.06 -5.77
C MET A 1 -7.22 11.97 -4.74
N PHE A 2 -5.98 11.60 -4.45
CA PHE A 2 -5.63 10.55 -3.48
C PHE A 2 -5.59 11.09 -2.04
N THR A 3 -5.76 10.21 -1.06
CA THR A 3 -5.52 10.50 0.37
C THR A 3 -4.23 9.84 0.86
N ASN A 4 -3.67 10.32 1.98
CA ASN A 4 -2.59 9.63 2.68
C ASN A 4 -3.10 8.26 3.18
N PRO A 5 -2.50 7.13 2.74
CA PRO A 5 -2.98 5.80 3.12
C PRO A 5 -2.53 5.35 4.51
N CYS A 6 -1.59 6.03 5.17
CA CYS A 6 -1.14 5.69 6.53
C CYS A 6 -0.87 6.98 7.32
N SER A 7 -1.93 7.60 7.84
CA SER A 7 -1.83 8.86 8.58
C SER A 7 -1.05 8.75 9.89
N GLY A 8 -0.94 7.54 10.46
CA GLY A 8 -0.11 7.25 11.64
C GLY A 8 1.36 6.93 11.32
N GLY A 9 1.75 6.98 10.04
CA GLY A 9 3.12 6.72 9.60
C GLY A 9 3.87 7.96 9.14
N THR A 10 5.21 7.88 9.14
CA THR A 10 6.11 8.93 8.66
C THR A 10 6.89 8.44 7.45
N LEU A 11 7.06 9.30 6.44
CA LEU A 11 7.90 8.99 5.27
C LEU A 11 9.34 8.70 5.72
N SER A 12 9.77 7.45 5.56
CA SER A 12 11.12 7.00 5.92
C SER A 12 12.00 6.76 4.69
N SER A 13 11.40 6.41 3.55
CA SER A 13 12.11 6.17 2.29
C SER A 13 11.26 6.64 1.11
N GLY A 14 11.87 7.41 0.20
CA GLY A 14 11.23 7.95 -0.99
C GLY A 14 11.24 6.99 -2.18
N PHE A 15 10.56 7.40 -3.26
CA PHE A 15 10.67 6.78 -4.57
C PHE A 15 11.97 7.18 -5.25
N GLY A 16 12.65 6.23 -5.89
CA GLY A 16 13.90 6.47 -6.62
C GLY A 16 15.09 5.68 -6.08
N TYR A 17 16.30 6.06 -6.49
CA TYR A 17 17.53 5.43 -6.01
C TYR A 17 17.77 5.75 -4.54
N ARG A 18 18.21 4.74 -3.77
CA ARG A 18 18.51 4.87 -2.34
C ARG A 18 20.02 4.89 -2.10
N ASP A 19 20.47 5.82 -1.27
CA ASP A 19 21.91 6.00 -1.01
C ASP A 19 22.54 4.84 -0.24
N PHE A 20 21.75 4.14 0.59
CA PHE A 20 22.28 3.10 1.49
C PHE A 20 22.51 1.74 0.83
N ASP A 21 21.84 1.43 -0.29
CA ASP A 21 21.98 0.16 -1.00
C ASP A 21 22.07 0.28 -2.53
N GLY A 22 21.92 1.49 -3.08
CA GLY A 22 21.94 1.75 -4.51
C GLY A 22 20.74 1.20 -5.28
N ALA A 23 19.75 0.61 -4.60
CA ALA A 23 18.59 0.00 -5.24
C ALA A 23 17.55 1.05 -5.63
N PHE A 24 16.84 0.82 -6.74
CA PHE A 24 15.73 1.68 -7.16
C PHE A 24 14.43 1.27 -6.46
N HIS A 25 13.92 2.15 -5.61
CA HIS A 25 12.68 1.96 -4.88
C HIS A 25 11.46 2.41 -5.70
N LYS A 26 10.58 1.46 -6.02
CA LYS A 26 9.38 1.67 -6.87
C LYS A 26 8.16 2.16 -6.09
N GLY A 27 8.36 2.67 -4.87
CA GLY A 27 7.31 3.09 -3.96
C GLY A 27 7.83 4.08 -2.93
N ILE A 28 7.07 4.27 -1.87
CA ILE A 28 7.48 5.00 -0.68
C ILE A 28 7.27 4.11 0.54
N ASP A 29 8.12 4.27 1.55
CA ASP A 29 7.95 3.59 2.83
C ASP A 29 7.43 4.59 3.86
N LEU A 30 6.33 4.22 4.51
CA LEU A 30 5.77 4.94 5.65
C LEU A 30 6.06 4.12 6.89
N ALA A 31 7.06 4.54 7.68
CA ALA A 31 7.40 3.88 8.94
C ALA A 31 6.27 4.07 9.95
N ALA A 32 5.74 2.95 10.44
CA ALA A 32 4.65 2.90 11.40
C ALA A 32 4.82 1.69 12.34
N ALA A 33 4.17 1.73 13.50
CA ALA A 33 4.17 0.59 14.41
C ALA A 33 3.34 -0.57 13.83
N THR A 34 3.66 -1.81 14.22
CA THR A 34 2.87 -2.99 13.83
C THR A 34 1.40 -2.80 14.24
N GLY A 35 0.48 -3.02 13.30
CA GLY A 35 -0.96 -2.85 13.52
C GLY A 35 -1.49 -1.43 13.30
N THR A 36 -0.64 -0.45 12.95
CA THR A 36 -1.14 0.85 12.48
C THR A 36 -2.02 0.64 11.24
N PRO A 37 -3.27 1.15 11.23
CA PRO A 37 -4.17 0.99 10.09
C PRO A 37 -3.64 1.65 8.82
N THR A 38 -3.89 0.99 7.70
CA THR A 38 -3.72 1.55 6.36
C THR A 38 -5.09 1.65 5.68
N TYR A 39 -5.24 2.66 4.82
CA TYR A 39 -6.50 3.01 4.18
C TYR A 39 -6.33 3.10 2.66
N ALA A 40 -7.39 2.80 1.92
CA ALA A 40 -7.41 2.94 0.47
C ALA A 40 -7.15 4.41 0.07
N ALA A 41 -6.11 4.64 -0.72
CA ALA A 41 -5.73 5.97 -1.16
C ALA A 41 -6.78 6.61 -2.11
N ALA A 42 -7.61 5.81 -2.77
CA ALA A 42 -8.71 6.22 -3.63
C ALA A 42 -9.77 5.10 -3.75
N ASP A 43 -10.96 5.46 -4.26
CA ASP A 43 -12.02 4.49 -4.56
C ASP A 43 -11.53 3.42 -5.53
N GLY A 44 -11.96 2.17 -5.36
CA GLY A 44 -11.54 1.12 -6.26
C GLY A 44 -12.06 -0.28 -5.92
N ILE A 45 -11.55 -1.26 -6.66
CA ILE A 45 -11.85 -2.67 -6.47
C ILE A 45 -10.56 -3.37 -6.04
N VAL A 46 -10.63 -4.11 -4.93
CA VAL A 46 -9.52 -4.94 -4.44
C VAL A 46 -9.28 -6.07 -5.43
N MET A 47 -8.13 -6.06 -6.09
CA MET A 47 -7.74 -7.06 -7.09
C MET A 47 -7.00 -8.24 -6.47
N ILE A 48 -6.14 -7.96 -5.47
CA ILE A 48 -5.30 -8.97 -4.83
C ILE A 48 -5.36 -8.77 -3.33
N VAL A 49 -5.50 -9.88 -2.61
CA VAL A 49 -5.28 -10.02 -1.17
C VAL A 49 -4.46 -11.29 -1.00
N GLY A 50 -3.25 -11.20 -0.46
CA GLY A 50 -2.42 -12.39 -0.32
C GLY A 50 -1.07 -12.14 0.30
N TRP A 51 -0.17 -13.10 0.09
CA TRP A 51 1.19 -13.05 0.59
C TRP A 51 2.20 -13.23 -0.55
N SER A 52 3.35 -12.55 -0.46
CA SER A 52 4.52 -12.86 -1.28
C SER A 52 5.80 -12.69 -0.47
N SER A 53 6.86 -13.37 -0.87
CA SER A 53 8.16 -13.28 -0.19
C SER A 53 8.73 -11.86 -0.19
N SER A 54 8.48 -11.08 -1.25
CA SER A 54 8.96 -9.70 -1.36
C SER A 54 8.06 -8.67 -0.69
N ALA A 55 6.74 -8.90 -0.61
CA ALA A 55 5.77 -7.91 -0.12
C ALA A 55 5.16 -8.26 1.24
N GLY A 56 5.43 -9.44 1.80
CA GLY A 56 4.68 -9.96 2.94
C GLY A 56 3.18 -10.04 2.61
N ASN A 57 2.33 -9.75 3.61
CA ASN A 57 0.90 -9.57 3.37
C ASN A 57 0.65 -8.28 2.60
N TRP A 58 -0.05 -8.38 1.48
CA TRP A 58 -0.22 -7.25 0.58
C TRP A 58 -1.62 -7.20 -0.06
N VAL A 59 -2.01 -5.99 -0.43
CA VAL A 59 -3.27 -5.66 -1.10
C VAL A 59 -2.98 -4.88 -2.37
N VAL A 60 -3.68 -5.19 -3.45
CA VAL A 60 -3.68 -4.37 -4.68
C VAL A 60 -5.08 -3.90 -4.96
N ILE A 61 -5.23 -2.61 -5.26
CA ILE A 61 -6.51 -1.99 -5.58
C ILE A 61 -6.42 -1.39 -6.98
N SER A 62 -7.38 -1.73 -7.84
CA SER A 62 -7.58 -1.08 -9.13
C SER A 62 -8.51 0.12 -8.98
N HIS A 63 -8.09 1.25 -9.54
CA HIS A 63 -8.85 2.50 -9.56
C HIS A 63 -9.45 2.79 -10.94
N GLY A 64 -9.38 1.83 -11.88
CA GLY A 64 -9.76 2.01 -13.27
C GLY A 64 -8.64 2.56 -14.15
N ASN A 65 -8.80 2.49 -15.48
CA ASN A 65 -7.87 3.02 -16.49
C ASN A 65 -6.39 2.60 -16.30
N GLY A 66 -6.15 1.39 -15.80
CA GLY A 66 -4.80 0.86 -15.56
C GLY A 66 -4.10 1.40 -14.31
N LEU A 67 -4.74 2.29 -13.55
CA LEU A 67 -4.19 2.85 -12.32
C LEU A 67 -4.40 1.88 -11.15
N ILE A 68 -3.32 1.54 -10.45
CA ILE A 68 -3.35 0.65 -9.29
C ILE A 68 -2.56 1.24 -8.13
N THR A 69 -2.98 0.91 -6.91
CA THR A 69 -2.18 1.09 -5.69
C THR A 69 -1.83 -0.27 -5.11
N LYS A 70 -0.64 -0.37 -4.49
CA LYS A 70 -0.16 -1.57 -3.82
C LYS A 70 0.21 -1.20 -2.39
N TYR A 71 -0.26 -1.99 -1.44
CA TYR A 71 -0.01 -1.82 -0.02
C TYR A 71 0.66 -3.09 0.48
N MET A 72 1.86 -2.98 1.03
CA MET A 72 2.73 -4.11 1.35
C MET A 72 3.08 -4.12 2.83
N HIS A 73 3.61 -5.26 3.30
CA HIS A 73 4.18 -5.47 4.63
C HIS A 73 3.18 -5.35 5.79
N HIS A 74 1.89 -5.62 5.56
CA HIS A 74 0.91 -5.59 6.63
C HIS A 74 1.07 -6.75 7.62
N SER A 75 0.71 -6.51 8.87
CA SER A 75 0.60 -7.58 9.88
C SER A 75 -0.68 -8.41 9.73
N ALA A 76 -1.74 -7.83 9.17
CA ALA A 76 -3.01 -8.49 8.90
C ALA A 76 -3.71 -7.86 7.68
N LEU A 77 -4.62 -8.60 7.04
CA LEU A 77 -5.44 -8.13 5.91
C LEU A 77 -6.91 -8.17 6.31
N THR A 78 -7.64 -7.07 6.07
CA THR A 78 -9.03 -6.87 6.52
C THR A 78 -10.03 -6.72 5.37
N VAL A 79 -9.59 -6.98 4.14
CA VAL A 79 -10.39 -6.89 2.90
C VAL A 79 -10.30 -8.19 2.11
N SER A 80 -11.23 -8.37 1.17
CA SER A 80 -11.28 -9.54 0.28
C SER A 80 -11.11 -9.15 -1.19
N ALA A 81 -10.57 -10.05 -2.02
CA ALA A 81 -10.54 -9.84 -3.46
C ALA A 81 -11.97 -9.68 -4.02
N GLY A 82 -12.16 -8.74 -4.94
CA GLY A 82 -13.46 -8.32 -5.50
C GLY A 82 -14.21 -7.29 -4.66
N GLN A 83 -13.76 -6.97 -3.44
CA GLN A 83 -14.39 -5.96 -2.58
C GLN A 83 -14.24 -4.56 -3.20
N SER A 84 -15.34 -3.82 -3.25
CA SER A 84 -15.31 -2.37 -3.51
C SER A 84 -14.91 -1.63 -2.25
N VAL A 85 -14.01 -0.66 -2.38
CA VAL A 85 -13.59 0.21 -1.28
C VAL A 85 -13.74 1.68 -1.65
N SER A 86 -14.02 2.49 -0.64
CA SER A 86 -14.00 3.96 -0.77
C SER A 86 -12.65 4.51 -0.36
N LYS A 87 -12.28 5.68 -0.89
CA LYS A 87 -11.13 6.45 -0.44
C LYS A 87 -11.20 6.68 1.08
N GLY A 88 -10.15 6.29 1.80
CA GLY A 88 -10.04 6.41 3.25
C GLY A 88 -10.70 5.28 4.04
N GLN A 89 -11.15 4.22 3.37
CA GLN A 89 -11.62 2.97 4.00
C GLN A 89 -10.46 2.03 4.33
#